data_AF-A0A952DRV5-F1
#
_entry.id   AF-A0A952DRV5-F1
#
_cell.length_a   1.000
_cell.length_b   1.000
_cell.length_c   1.000
_cell.angle_alpha   90.00
_cell.angle_beta   90.00
_cell.angle_gamma   90.00
#
_symmetry.space_group_name_H-M   'P 1'
#
loop_
_entity.id
_entity.type
_entity.pdbx_description
1 polymer ?
#
loop_
_entity_poly.entity_id
_entity_poly.type
_entity_poly.pdbx_seq_one_letter_code
_entity_poly.pdbx_strand_id
1 'polypeptide(L)'
;MYYAGTPNATHLIFSNGTNYQTLANFQAIVSPRDANSKTENVTFLSTDITNVNFLKPDPTIISVIESGAEEIAGVTDDNANANIRTGYPLIGQVNGGGDAPDMGAVESDGTPIPPLVGIKTVGTGKDYSTIEAAIADLNSKKIGTGGVTFKVDAGHTETFSSPTAGLITKTGTAAKPIIFQKDGVGANPIITSGTGVGSYDGIIILHGTDYITFDGIDVIDNVANVNNTTRMEWGYALLKTSGTNGVSNAT
;
A
#
# COMPACT_ATOMS: atom_id res chain seq x y z
N MET A 1 0.23 -11.40 -9.49
CA MET A 1 1.43 -11.91 -8.81
C MET A 1 2.52 -12.11 -9.85
N TYR A 2 3.67 -11.45 -9.70
CA TYR A 2 4.77 -11.55 -10.67
C TYR A 2 6.05 -12.02 -9.96
N TYR A 3 6.55 -13.18 -10.36
CA TYR A 3 7.92 -13.61 -10.09
C TYR A 3 8.56 -14.09 -11.39
N ALA A 4 9.22 -13.18 -12.10
CA ALA A 4 9.98 -13.45 -13.32
C ALA A 4 11.51 -13.45 -13.05
N GLY A 5 11.92 -13.84 -11.83
CA GLY A 5 13.28 -13.61 -11.34
C GLY A 5 13.59 -12.11 -11.20
N THR A 6 14.88 -11.75 -11.11
CA THR A 6 15.32 -10.35 -11.09
C THR A 6 15.21 -9.77 -12.50
N PRO A 7 14.28 -8.83 -12.75
CA PRO A 7 14.15 -8.27 -14.09
C PRO A 7 15.42 -7.54 -14.51
N ASN A 8 15.72 -7.59 -15.80
CA ASN A 8 16.86 -6.91 -16.41
C ASN A 8 16.61 -6.69 -17.91
N ALA A 9 17.58 -6.12 -18.62
CA ALA A 9 17.42 -5.79 -20.04
C ALA A 9 17.10 -6.99 -20.95
N THR A 10 17.36 -8.23 -20.50
CA THR A 10 17.00 -9.47 -21.20
C THR A 10 15.88 -10.27 -20.52
N HIS A 11 15.41 -9.83 -19.35
CA HIS A 11 14.32 -10.42 -18.57
C HIS A 11 13.35 -9.31 -18.16
N LEU A 12 12.51 -8.90 -19.09
CA LEU A 12 11.56 -7.79 -18.90
C LEU A 12 10.30 -8.29 -18.20
N ILE A 13 9.68 -7.43 -17.39
CA ILE A 13 8.34 -7.69 -16.85
C ILE A 13 7.31 -7.54 -17.98
N PHE A 14 7.47 -6.50 -18.80
CA PHE A 14 6.57 -6.18 -19.89
C PHE A 14 7.33 -5.44 -21.02
N SER A 15 6.89 -5.63 -22.27
CA SER A 15 7.33 -4.81 -23.40
C SER A 15 6.20 -4.58 -24.40
N ASN A 16 6.08 -3.34 -24.86
CA ASN A 16 5.21 -2.92 -25.97
C ASN A 16 6.02 -2.22 -27.09
N GLY A 17 7.31 -2.54 -27.18
CA GLY A 17 8.30 -1.75 -27.90
C GLY A 17 9.12 -0.83 -26.98
N THR A 18 8.63 -0.55 -25.77
CA THR A 18 9.42 0.01 -24.65
C THR A 18 9.62 -1.07 -23.59
N ASN A 19 10.82 -1.13 -23.00
CA ASN A 19 11.19 -2.15 -22.02
C ASN A 19 10.87 -1.71 -20.59
N TYR A 20 10.02 -2.46 -19.89
CA TYR A 20 9.63 -2.20 -18.50
C TYR A 20 10.21 -3.28 -17.57
N GLN A 21 11.09 -2.87 -16.67
CA GLN A 21 11.89 -3.76 -15.82
C GLN A 21 11.54 -3.65 -14.33
N THR A 22 10.73 -2.68 -13.91
CA THR A 22 10.32 -2.55 -12.51
C THR A 22 8.81 -2.74 -12.40
N LEU A 23 8.36 -3.34 -11.29
CA LEU A 23 6.94 -3.51 -11.01
C LEU A 23 6.23 -2.15 -11.00
N ALA A 24 6.87 -1.12 -10.43
CA ALA A 24 6.34 0.25 -10.43
C ALA A 24 6.11 0.80 -11.84
N ASN A 25 7.06 0.62 -12.77
CA ASN A 25 6.90 1.09 -14.14
C ASN A 25 5.82 0.29 -14.89
N PHE A 26 5.71 -1.01 -14.62
CA PHE A 26 4.64 -1.85 -15.15
C PHE A 26 3.26 -1.37 -14.65
N GLN A 27 3.08 -1.24 -13.34
CA GLN A 27 1.83 -0.78 -12.72
C GLN A 27 1.40 0.59 -13.25
N ALA A 28 2.36 1.50 -13.44
CA ALA A 28 2.08 2.84 -13.98
C ALA A 28 1.46 2.80 -15.39
N ILE A 29 1.91 1.90 -16.27
CA ILE A 29 1.43 1.84 -17.66
C ILE A 29 0.18 0.99 -17.84
N VAL A 30 -0.08 0.02 -16.95
CA VAL A 30 -1.28 -0.82 -17.00
C VAL A 30 -2.43 -0.30 -16.15
N SER A 31 -2.21 0.72 -15.33
CA SER A 31 -3.23 1.33 -14.48
C SER A 31 -4.45 1.79 -15.30
N PRO A 32 -5.69 1.48 -14.86
CA PRO A 32 -6.03 0.84 -13.58
C PRO A 32 -6.04 -0.70 -13.62
N ARG A 33 -5.94 -1.33 -14.80
CA ARG A 33 -6.30 -2.73 -15.03
C ARG A 33 -5.46 -3.77 -14.26
N ASP A 34 -4.17 -3.54 -14.08
CA ASP A 34 -3.29 -4.43 -13.29
C ASP A 34 -2.40 -3.61 -12.34
N ALA A 35 -3.01 -2.57 -11.75
CA ALA A 35 -2.34 -1.72 -10.77
C ALA A 35 -2.07 -2.48 -9.46
N ASN A 36 -2.82 -3.55 -9.18
CA ASN A 36 -2.72 -4.34 -7.94
C ASN A 36 -1.62 -5.40 -7.97
N SER A 37 -0.89 -5.57 -9.08
CA SER A 37 0.19 -6.55 -9.17
C SER A 37 1.21 -6.41 -8.04
N LYS A 38 1.56 -7.53 -7.41
CA LYS A 38 2.56 -7.61 -6.33
C LYS A 38 3.69 -8.59 -6.68
N THR A 39 4.84 -8.37 -6.06
CA THR A 39 5.96 -9.33 -6.01
C THR A 39 5.99 -9.98 -4.64
N GLU A 40 6.00 -11.31 -4.62
CA GLU A 40 6.21 -12.12 -3.43
C GLU A 40 6.81 -13.47 -3.87
N ASN A 41 7.66 -14.06 -3.03
CA ASN A 41 8.07 -15.45 -3.19
C ASN A 41 7.06 -16.34 -2.45
N VAL A 42 5.98 -16.72 -3.14
CA VAL A 42 4.89 -17.50 -2.56
C VAL A 42 5.39 -18.88 -2.13
N THR A 43 5.05 -19.29 -0.91
CA THR A 43 5.30 -20.66 -0.45
C THR A 43 4.18 -21.57 -0.94
N PHE A 44 4.56 -22.62 -1.66
CA PHE A 44 3.61 -23.63 -2.17
C PHE A 44 3.69 -24.89 -1.32
N LEU A 45 2.55 -25.55 -1.13
CA LEU A 45 2.44 -26.85 -0.45
C LEU A 45 3.26 -27.95 -1.15
N SER A 46 3.42 -27.85 -2.47
CA SER A 46 4.29 -28.73 -3.24
C SER A 46 4.73 -28.10 -4.57
N THR A 47 5.94 -28.43 -5.01
CA THR A 47 6.47 -28.15 -6.34
C THR A 47 6.65 -29.42 -7.18
N ASP A 48 6.20 -30.58 -6.67
CA ASP A 48 6.17 -31.84 -7.42
C ASP A 48 4.89 -31.91 -8.26
N ILE A 49 5.05 -32.02 -9.58
CA ILE A 49 3.95 -32.04 -10.56
C ILE A 49 2.98 -33.21 -10.37
N THR A 50 3.40 -34.27 -9.68
CA THR A 50 2.55 -35.43 -9.40
C THR A 50 1.73 -35.28 -8.13
N ASN A 51 2.02 -34.27 -7.31
CA ASN A 51 1.32 -34.01 -6.06
C ASN A 51 -0.01 -33.30 -6.33
N VAL A 52 -1.09 -33.73 -5.65
CA VAL A 52 -2.41 -33.08 -5.74
C VAL A 52 -2.42 -31.62 -5.26
N ASN A 53 -1.38 -31.20 -4.53
CA ASN A 53 -1.15 -29.85 -4.05
C ASN A 53 -0.08 -29.09 -4.86
N PHE A 54 0.27 -29.57 -6.05
CA PHE A 54 1.21 -28.90 -6.94
C PHE A 54 0.81 -27.43 -7.18
N LEU A 55 1.70 -26.50 -6.81
CA LEU A 55 1.52 -25.05 -6.92
C LEU A 55 0.27 -24.50 -6.22
N LYS A 56 -0.26 -25.20 -5.21
CA LYS A 56 -1.26 -24.62 -4.30
C LYS A 56 -0.54 -23.80 -3.22
N PRO A 57 -0.86 -22.51 -3.04
CA PRO A 57 -0.29 -21.71 -1.95
C PRO A 57 -0.54 -22.36 -0.59
N ASP A 58 0.41 -22.22 0.32
CA ASP A 58 0.25 -22.69 1.70
C ASP A 58 -0.66 -21.72 2.48
N PRO A 59 -1.90 -22.12 2.84
CA PRO A 59 -2.86 -21.23 3.50
C PRO A 59 -2.47 -20.87 4.94
N THR A 60 -1.47 -21.56 5.51
CA THR A 60 -0.97 -21.28 6.87
C THR A 60 0.06 -20.16 6.90
N ILE A 61 0.56 -19.73 5.74
CA ILE A 61 1.53 -18.64 5.60
C ILE A 61 0.80 -17.39 5.13
N ILE A 62 0.97 -16.29 5.87
CA ILE A 62 0.45 -14.97 5.44
C ILE A 62 1.09 -14.61 4.10
N SER A 63 0.27 -14.30 3.12
CA SER A 63 0.69 -13.97 1.76
C SER A 63 -0.06 -12.76 1.25
N VAL A 64 0.61 -11.96 0.39
CA VAL A 64 -0.06 -10.85 -0.30
C VAL A 64 -1.12 -11.32 -1.29
N ILE A 65 -1.12 -12.61 -1.66
CA ILE A 65 -2.05 -13.15 -2.66
C ILE A 65 -3.48 -13.25 -2.13
N GLU A 66 -3.64 -13.48 -0.83
CA GLU A 66 -4.94 -13.71 -0.21
C GLU A 66 -5.79 -12.45 -0.31
N SER A 67 -6.93 -12.57 -1.01
CA SER A 67 -7.83 -11.47 -1.34
C SER A 67 -7.15 -10.29 -2.06
N GLY A 68 -6.05 -10.54 -2.78
CA GLY A 68 -5.26 -9.48 -3.42
C GLY A 68 -5.74 -9.06 -4.80
N ALA A 69 -6.68 -9.80 -5.41
CA ALA A 69 -7.15 -9.57 -6.77
C ALA A 69 -8.47 -8.78 -6.84
N GLU A 70 -8.88 -8.44 -8.06
CA GLU A 70 -10.15 -7.79 -8.36
C GLU A 70 -11.06 -8.77 -9.12
N GLU A 71 -12.36 -8.79 -8.81
CA GLU A 71 -13.33 -9.61 -9.55
C GLU A 71 -13.41 -9.14 -11.01
N ILE A 72 -13.30 -10.09 -11.95
CA ILE A 72 -13.48 -9.80 -13.38
C ILE A 72 -14.90 -10.18 -13.78
N ALA A 73 -15.71 -9.20 -14.20
CA ALA A 73 -17.07 -9.42 -14.64
C ALA A 73 -17.14 -10.49 -15.74
N GLY A 74 -17.93 -11.54 -15.50
CA GLY A 74 -18.12 -12.66 -16.43
C GLY A 74 -17.15 -13.84 -16.25
N VAL A 75 -16.13 -13.70 -15.38
CA VAL A 75 -15.24 -14.81 -14.99
C VAL A 75 -15.65 -15.27 -13.60
N THR A 76 -16.33 -16.42 -13.53
CA THR A 76 -16.94 -16.92 -12.28
C THR A 76 -16.27 -18.17 -11.72
N ASP A 77 -15.59 -18.94 -12.57
CA ASP A 77 -15.02 -20.23 -12.21
C ASP A 77 -13.50 -20.15 -11.98
N ASP A 78 -13.01 -20.89 -10.99
CA ASP A 78 -11.59 -21.19 -10.81
C ASP A 78 -11.25 -22.64 -11.21
N ASN A 79 -10.21 -22.81 -12.04
CA ASN A 79 -9.86 -24.11 -12.63
C ASN A 79 -9.10 -25.02 -11.66
N ALA A 80 -8.52 -24.49 -10.58
CA ALA A 80 -7.72 -25.30 -9.65
C ALA A 80 -8.56 -26.17 -8.71
N ASN A 81 -9.77 -25.74 -8.31
CA ASN A 81 -10.62 -26.47 -7.36
C ASN A 81 -12.14 -26.29 -7.58
N ALA A 82 -12.61 -25.71 -8.70
CA ALA A 82 -14.03 -25.37 -8.91
C ALA A 82 -14.61 -24.43 -7.83
N ASN A 83 -13.76 -23.62 -7.19
CA ASN A 83 -14.17 -22.57 -6.27
C ASN A 83 -14.67 -21.35 -7.05
N ILE A 84 -15.60 -20.60 -6.46
CA ILE A 84 -16.23 -19.43 -7.08
C ILE A 84 -15.32 -18.22 -6.91
N ARG A 85 -15.02 -17.50 -8.00
CA ARG A 85 -14.21 -16.24 -8.00
C ARG A 85 -15.05 -14.98 -7.77
N THR A 86 -16.29 -15.13 -7.30
CA THR A 86 -17.24 -14.04 -7.14
C THR A 86 -18.10 -14.23 -5.90
N GLY A 87 -18.62 -13.13 -5.36
CA GLY A 87 -19.60 -13.18 -4.26
C GLY A 87 -18.98 -13.13 -2.87
N TYR A 88 -17.84 -12.43 -2.71
CA TYR A 88 -17.18 -12.25 -1.42
C TYR A 88 -17.98 -11.34 -0.47
N PRO A 89 -17.90 -11.56 0.87
CA PRO A 89 -17.16 -12.64 1.51
C PRO A 89 -17.80 -14.01 1.32
N LEU A 90 -16.98 -15.04 1.09
CA LEU A 90 -17.45 -16.40 0.86
C LEU A 90 -17.90 -17.07 2.18
N ILE A 91 -19.05 -17.76 2.13
CA ILE A 91 -19.57 -18.49 3.28
C ILE A 91 -18.71 -19.74 3.54
N GLY A 92 -18.28 -19.94 4.79
CA GLY A 92 -17.59 -21.16 5.23
C GLY A 92 -16.06 -21.06 5.27
N GLN A 93 -15.49 -19.92 4.92
CA GLN A 93 -14.07 -19.63 5.16
C GLN A 93 -13.80 -19.40 6.65
N VAL A 94 -12.73 -20.00 7.17
CA VAL A 94 -12.39 -20.02 8.60
C VAL A 94 -11.09 -19.29 8.92
N ASN A 95 -10.22 -19.03 7.94
CA ASN A 95 -8.90 -18.43 8.17
C ASN A 95 -8.86 -16.91 7.93
N GLY A 96 -9.98 -16.30 7.54
CA GLY A 96 -10.02 -14.86 7.36
C GLY A 96 -11.16 -14.31 6.53
N GLY A 97 -11.92 -15.16 5.83
CA GLY A 97 -13.07 -14.74 5.03
C GLY A 97 -12.68 -13.68 4.01
N GLY A 98 -12.10 -14.11 2.89
CA GLY A 98 -11.60 -13.22 1.86
C GLY A 98 -12.65 -12.18 1.46
N ASP A 99 -12.22 -10.93 1.30
CA ASP A 99 -13.07 -9.82 0.89
C ASP A 99 -13.00 -9.55 -0.63
N ALA A 100 -12.18 -10.34 -1.32
CA ALA A 100 -11.96 -10.31 -2.77
C ALA A 100 -11.31 -11.64 -3.23
N PRO A 101 -11.23 -11.90 -4.55
CA PRO A 101 -10.51 -13.07 -5.06
C PRO A 101 -9.01 -13.06 -4.75
N ASP A 102 -8.42 -14.25 -4.72
CA ASP A 102 -6.97 -14.41 -4.57
C ASP A 102 -6.20 -14.03 -5.83
N MET A 103 -4.98 -13.49 -5.65
CA MET A 103 -4.06 -13.29 -6.77
C MET A 103 -3.48 -14.62 -7.23
N GLY A 104 -4.06 -15.17 -8.28
CA GLY A 104 -3.52 -16.34 -8.97
C GLY A 104 -4.61 -17.29 -9.38
N ALA A 105 -4.20 -18.50 -9.78
CA ALA A 105 -5.07 -19.53 -10.32
C ALA A 105 -5.74 -20.40 -9.25
N VAL A 106 -5.55 -20.14 -7.96
CA VAL A 106 -6.11 -20.92 -6.86
C VAL A 106 -6.78 -19.98 -5.88
N GLU A 107 -8.06 -20.20 -5.60
CA GLU A 107 -8.76 -19.63 -4.44
C GLU A 107 -8.50 -20.50 -3.20
N SER A 108 -7.69 -19.98 -2.29
CA SER A 108 -7.40 -20.55 -0.97
C SER A 108 -8.29 -19.93 0.12
N ASP A 109 -8.33 -20.58 1.28
CA ASP A 109 -8.79 -19.95 2.54
C ASP A 109 -7.53 -19.68 3.36
N GLY A 110 -6.69 -18.78 2.86
CA GLY A 110 -5.45 -18.39 3.52
C GLY A 110 -5.71 -17.40 4.65
N THR A 111 -4.68 -17.13 5.46
CA THR A 111 -4.73 -16.02 6.42
C THR A 111 -4.33 -14.72 5.71
N PRO A 112 -5.25 -13.77 5.48
CA PRO A 112 -4.92 -12.52 4.80
C PRO A 112 -3.97 -11.67 5.64
N ILE A 113 -3.24 -10.77 4.97
CA ILE A 113 -2.50 -9.71 5.68
C ILE A 113 -3.50 -8.92 6.52
N PRO A 114 -3.30 -8.82 7.86
CA PRO A 114 -4.24 -8.12 8.72
C PRO A 114 -4.42 -6.67 8.26
N PRO A 115 -5.68 -6.19 8.09
CA PRO A 115 -5.92 -4.82 7.71
C PRO A 115 -5.52 -3.86 8.84
N LEU A 116 -5.21 -2.62 8.46
CA LEU A 116 -5.10 -1.53 9.41
C LEU A 116 -6.48 -1.14 9.91
N VAL A 117 -6.66 -1.23 11.22
CA VAL A 117 -7.90 -0.93 11.92
C VAL A 117 -7.62 -0.23 13.25
N GLY A 118 -8.56 0.61 13.66
CA GLY A 118 -8.60 1.22 14.98
C GLY A 118 -7.41 2.14 15.24
N ILE A 119 -6.97 2.20 16.50
CA ILE A 119 -5.87 3.06 16.92
C ILE A 119 -4.54 2.32 16.71
N LYS A 120 -3.59 3.01 16.10
CA LYS A 120 -2.17 2.67 16.06
C LYS A 120 -1.36 3.80 16.69
N THR A 121 -0.36 3.47 17.46
CA THR A 121 0.45 4.44 18.20
C THR A 121 1.77 4.68 17.49
N VAL A 122 2.20 5.95 17.39
CA VAL A 122 3.45 6.35 16.72
C VAL A 122 4.34 7.09 17.71
N GLY A 123 5.60 6.65 17.81
CA GLY A 123 6.62 7.16 18.71
C GLY A 123 7.57 6.07 19.20
N THR A 124 8.58 6.42 19.99
CA THR A 124 9.60 5.46 20.43
C THR A 124 8.97 4.31 21.24
N GLY A 125 9.17 3.07 20.78
CA GLY A 125 8.65 1.86 21.45
C GLY A 125 7.16 1.57 21.23
N LYS A 126 6.51 2.26 20.29
CA LYS A 126 5.08 2.09 19.94
C LYS A 126 4.87 1.16 18.74
N ASP A 127 3.62 1.02 18.27
CA ASP A 127 3.27 0.20 17.10
C ASP A 127 4.14 0.57 15.88
N TYR A 128 4.37 1.86 15.69
CA TYR A 128 5.37 2.39 14.75
C TYR A 128 6.33 3.32 15.48
N SER A 129 7.62 3.15 15.23
CA SER A 129 8.63 4.06 15.79
C SER A 129 8.59 5.46 15.18
N THR A 130 8.07 5.59 13.96
CA THR A 130 8.09 6.81 13.14
C THR A 130 6.81 6.91 12.28
N ILE A 131 6.45 8.12 11.86
CA ILE A 131 5.36 8.36 10.90
C ILE A 131 5.75 7.80 9.53
N GLU A 132 7.03 7.87 9.13
CA GLU A 132 7.52 7.23 7.90
C GLU A 132 7.17 5.73 7.85
N ALA A 133 7.41 5.00 8.95
CA ALA A 133 7.08 3.57 9.03
C ALA A 133 5.56 3.32 8.97
N ALA A 134 4.77 4.21 9.59
CA ALA A 134 3.32 4.15 9.52
C ALA A 134 2.79 4.40 8.10
N ILE A 135 3.36 5.35 7.36
CA ILE A 135 3.02 5.64 5.95
C ILE A 135 3.40 4.46 5.04
N ALA A 136 4.59 3.89 5.24
CA ALA A 136 5.01 2.71 4.48
C ALA A 136 4.02 1.54 4.68
N ASP A 137 3.61 1.28 5.92
CA ASP A 137 2.65 0.22 6.23
C ASP A 137 1.24 0.54 5.68
N LEU A 138 0.80 1.79 5.77
CA LEU A 138 -0.46 2.28 5.21
C LEU A 138 -0.57 2.03 3.71
N ASN A 139 0.49 2.34 2.96
CA ASN A 139 0.52 2.10 1.52
C ASN A 139 0.56 0.61 1.16
N SER A 140 1.01 -0.24 2.08
CA SER A 140 1.13 -1.68 1.85
C SER A 140 -0.15 -2.47 2.19
N LYS A 141 -0.93 -2.03 3.20
CA LYS A 141 -2.04 -2.80 3.76
C LYS A 141 -3.42 -2.33 3.32
N LYS A 142 -4.43 -3.18 3.48
CA LYS A 142 -5.84 -2.80 3.41
C LYS A 142 -6.23 -1.99 4.66
N ILE A 143 -7.27 -1.18 4.51
CA ILE A 143 -7.90 -0.50 5.66
C ILE A 143 -9.18 -1.28 5.97
N GLY A 144 -9.32 -1.69 7.22
CA GLY A 144 -10.51 -2.42 7.68
C GLY A 144 -11.64 -1.47 8.08
N THR A 145 -12.77 -2.05 8.44
CA THR A 145 -13.97 -1.31 8.88
C THR A 145 -13.65 -0.41 10.08
N GLY A 146 -14.16 0.82 10.07
CA GLY A 146 -13.89 1.82 11.12
C GLY A 146 -12.62 2.64 10.88
N GLY A 147 -11.81 2.28 9.87
CA GLY A 147 -10.62 3.04 9.50
C GLY A 147 -9.43 2.83 10.44
N VAL A 148 -8.40 3.65 10.25
CA VAL A 148 -7.18 3.66 11.07
C VAL A 148 -6.88 5.06 11.57
N THR A 149 -6.52 5.17 12.85
CA THR A 149 -6.03 6.40 13.47
C THR A 149 -4.63 6.17 14.01
N PHE A 150 -3.63 6.79 13.40
CA PHE A 150 -2.27 6.90 13.87
C PHE A 150 -2.16 8.03 14.90
N LYS A 151 -2.10 7.65 16.18
CA LYS A 151 -1.90 8.52 17.34
C LYS A 151 -0.40 8.79 17.53
N VAL A 152 0.03 9.97 17.10
CA VAL A 152 1.43 10.39 17.10
C VAL A 152 1.75 11.14 18.39
N ASP A 153 2.74 10.68 19.16
CA ASP A 153 3.13 11.34 20.42
C ASP A 153 3.40 12.84 20.24
N ALA A 154 2.80 13.67 21.09
CA ALA A 154 3.11 15.09 21.16
C ALA A 154 4.62 15.31 21.32
N GLY A 155 5.17 16.22 20.53
CA GLY A 155 6.61 16.50 20.47
C GLY A 155 7.45 15.43 19.75
N HIS A 156 6.85 14.41 19.13
CA HIS A 156 7.59 13.50 18.25
C HIS A 156 8.24 14.27 17.10
N THR A 157 9.52 14.04 16.85
CA THR A 157 10.23 14.64 15.72
C THR A 157 10.93 13.56 14.92
N GLU A 158 10.85 13.64 13.60
CA GLU A 158 11.61 12.78 12.70
C GLU A 158 12.10 13.54 11.47
N THR A 159 13.07 12.95 10.77
CA THR A 159 13.50 13.40 9.45
C THR A 159 13.25 12.28 8.47
N PHE A 160 12.49 12.55 7.42
CA PHE A 160 12.22 11.58 6.37
C PHE A 160 13.50 11.16 5.64
N SER A 161 13.63 9.86 5.40
CA SER A 161 14.83 9.25 4.83
C SER A 161 15.03 9.60 3.34
N SER A 162 13.97 10.02 2.65
CA SER A 162 13.95 10.32 1.22
C SER A 162 12.87 11.36 0.90
N PRO A 163 12.91 12.03 -0.28
CA PRO A 163 11.89 13.00 -0.67
C PRO A 163 10.51 12.37 -0.96
N THR A 164 10.40 11.04 -1.02
CA THR A 164 9.15 10.33 -1.29
C THR A 164 8.62 9.55 -0.08
N ALA A 165 9.27 9.66 1.08
CA ALA A 165 8.88 8.93 2.30
C ALA A 165 7.45 9.27 2.77
N GLY A 166 6.98 10.50 2.53
CA GLY A 166 5.61 10.92 2.86
C GLY A 166 4.61 10.79 1.71
N LEU A 167 4.94 10.08 0.64
CA LEU A 167 3.99 9.79 -0.43
C LEU A 167 2.93 8.80 0.05
N ILE A 168 1.66 9.21 0.01
CA ILE A 168 0.49 8.39 0.31
C ILE A 168 -0.33 8.22 -0.96
N THR A 169 -0.52 6.96 -1.35
CA THR A 169 -1.37 6.56 -2.47
C THR A 169 -2.58 5.74 -2.01
N LYS A 170 -2.60 5.33 -0.73
CA LYS A 170 -3.72 4.60 -0.14
C LYS A 170 -4.91 5.52 0.06
N THR A 171 -6.06 5.18 -0.54
CA THR A 171 -7.31 5.93 -0.34
C THR A 171 -8.15 5.35 0.80
N GLY A 172 -8.73 6.23 1.62
CA GLY A 172 -9.73 5.91 2.62
C GLY A 172 -11.16 6.04 2.07
N THR A 173 -12.15 5.78 2.93
CA THR A 173 -13.56 6.08 2.62
C THR A 173 -14.25 6.65 3.86
N ALA A 174 -15.49 7.15 3.74
CA ALA A 174 -16.27 7.60 4.88
C ALA A 174 -16.40 6.53 5.99
N ALA A 175 -16.46 5.24 5.61
CA ALA A 175 -16.54 4.12 6.56
C ALA A 175 -15.17 3.60 7.01
N LYS A 176 -14.09 4.04 6.34
CA LYS A 176 -12.71 3.59 6.55
C LYS A 176 -11.75 4.79 6.47
N PRO A 177 -11.89 5.80 7.34
CA PRO A 177 -11.06 7.00 7.29
C PRO A 177 -9.60 6.68 7.65
N ILE A 178 -8.67 7.49 7.14
CA ILE A 178 -7.24 7.46 7.51
C ILE A 178 -6.97 8.72 8.33
N ILE A 179 -6.45 8.59 9.55
CA ILE A 179 -6.21 9.75 10.41
C ILE A 179 -4.81 9.66 10.98
N PHE A 180 -4.00 10.70 10.79
CA PHE A 180 -2.81 10.97 11.59
C PHE A 180 -3.15 12.09 12.56
N GLN A 181 -3.04 11.83 13.85
CA GLN A 181 -3.47 12.78 14.88
C GLN A 181 -2.48 12.82 16.03
N LYS A 182 -2.14 14.03 16.46
CA LYS A 182 -1.37 14.23 17.70
C LYS A 182 -2.05 13.61 18.92
N ASP A 183 -1.25 12.96 19.74
CA ASP A 183 -1.66 12.31 20.98
C ASP A 183 -0.92 12.92 22.18
N GLY A 184 -1.67 13.33 23.19
CA GLY A 184 -1.12 13.98 24.38
C GLY A 184 -0.98 15.51 24.30
N VAL A 185 -0.41 16.06 25.37
CA VAL A 185 -0.22 17.49 25.60
C VAL A 185 1.21 17.88 25.25
N GLY A 186 1.39 19.05 24.63
CA GLY A 186 2.71 19.57 24.25
C GLY A 186 2.71 20.05 22.80
N ALA A 187 3.92 20.18 22.26
CA ALA A 187 4.13 20.59 20.88
C ALA A 187 3.51 19.59 19.89
N ASN A 188 3.17 20.08 18.71
CA ASN A 188 2.82 19.20 17.60
C ASN A 188 4.01 18.31 17.22
N PRO A 189 3.77 17.07 16.77
CA PRO A 189 4.79 16.29 16.09
C PRO A 189 5.30 17.06 14.87
N ILE A 190 6.60 16.96 14.58
CA ILE A 190 7.23 17.65 13.46
C ILE A 190 7.90 16.63 12.55
N ILE A 191 7.53 16.67 11.27
CA ILE A 191 8.23 15.95 10.21
C ILE A 191 9.20 16.92 9.53
N THR A 192 10.48 16.61 9.58
CA THR A 192 11.51 17.28 8.77
C THR A 192 11.65 16.56 7.43
N SER A 193 11.70 17.31 6.35
CA SER A 193 11.80 16.74 5.00
C SER A 193 13.08 15.91 4.79
N GLY A 194 13.02 14.99 3.82
CA GLY A 194 14.22 14.44 3.19
C GLY A 194 14.90 15.46 2.28
N THR A 195 15.96 15.04 1.59
CA THR A 195 16.64 15.85 0.57
C THR A 195 15.86 15.80 -0.74
N GLY A 196 15.43 16.96 -1.24
CA GLY A 196 14.77 17.07 -2.55
C GLY A 196 15.70 16.67 -3.70
N VAL A 197 15.09 16.29 -4.81
CA VAL A 197 15.81 15.80 -6.00
C VAL A 197 15.37 16.50 -7.28
N GLY A 198 14.39 17.42 -7.25
CA GLY A 198 13.84 17.95 -8.48
C GLY A 198 12.87 19.11 -8.32
N SER A 199 11.71 18.98 -8.95
CA SER A 199 10.73 20.07 -9.15
C SER A 199 9.34 19.72 -8.61
N TYR A 200 9.22 18.55 -7.97
CA TYR A 200 7.97 17.98 -7.48
C TYR A 200 8.20 17.21 -6.18
N ASP A 201 8.96 17.80 -5.26
CA ASP A 201 9.24 17.27 -3.94
C ASP A 201 8.23 17.83 -2.92
N GLY A 202 7.90 17.02 -1.94
CA GLY A 202 7.00 17.42 -0.87
C GLY A 202 7.22 16.58 0.37
N ILE A 203 6.86 17.12 1.53
CA ILE A 203 6.99 16.41 2.79
C ILE A 203 5.90 15.35 2.87
N ILE A 204 4.64 15.76 2.84
CA ILE A 204 3.49 14.86 2.70
C ILE A 204 2.89 15.04 1.31
N ILE A 205 2.76 13.95 0.56
CA ILE A 205 2.20 13.96 -0.79
C ILE A 205 0.99 13.03 -0.84
N LEU A 206 -0.20 13.60 -0.97
CA LEU A 206 -1.44 12.86 -1.17
C LEU A 206 -1.68 12.71 -2.67
N HIS A 207 -1.51 11.51 -3.20
CA HIS A 207 -1.66 11.27 -4.64
C HIS A 207 -2.91 10.43 -4.91
N GLY A 208 -4.02 11.11 -5.24
CA GLY A 208 -5.33 10.49 -5.47
C GLY A 208 -5.92 9.79 -4.23
N THR A 209 -5.53 10.24 -3.04
CA THR A 209 -6.02 9.73 -1.76
C THR A 209 -7.29 10.46 -1.35
N ASP A 210 -8.27 9.74 -0.81
CA ASP A 210 -9.48 10.33 -0.21
C ASP A 210 -9.61 10.02 1.28
N TYR A 211 -10.43 10.79 2.00
CA TYR A 211 -10.79 10.56 3.42
C TYR A 211 -9.58 10.39 4.34
N ILE A 212 -8.62 11.30 4.22
CA ILE A 212 -7.41 11.36 5.04
C ILE A 212 -7.37 12.64 5.86
N THR A 213 -6.96 12.55 7.11
CA THR A 213 -6.83 13.72 8.01
C THR A 213 -5.46 13.77 8.64
N PHE A 214 -4.85 14.96 8.67
CA PHE A 214 -3.68 15.28 9.48
C PHE A 214 -4.06 16.31 10.54
N ASP A 215 -4.26 15.87 11.78
CA ASP A 215 -4.67 16.72 12.89
C ASP A 215 -3.50 16.97 13.87
N GLY A 216 -2.99 18.19 13.83
CA GLY A 216 -1.93 18.64 14.72
C GLY A 216 -0.56 18.07 14.40
N ILE A 217 -0.25 17.85 13.12
CA ILE A 217 1.08 17.44 12.63
C ILE A 217 1.70 18.62 11.88
N ASP A 218 2.90 19.02 12.29
CA ASP A 218 3.66 20.09 11.65
C ASP A 218 4.69 19.49 10.68
N VAL A 219 5.05 20.25 9.65
CA VAL A 219 6.06 19.86 8.66
C VAL A 219 7.07 21.00 8.46
N ILE A 220 8.33 20.66 8.27
CA ILE A 220 9.41 21.63 8.03
C ILE A 220 10.39 21.12 6.98
N ASP A 221 10.80 22.01 6.07
CA ASP A 221 11.88 21.70 5.13
C ASP A 221 13.21 21.56 5.89
N ASN A 222 14.03 20.61 5.50
CA ASN A 222 15.32 20.38 6.12
C ASN A 222 16.23 21.59 5.90
N VAL A 223 16.83 22.13 6.96
CA VAL A 223 17.73 23.28 6.85
C VAL A 223 18.96 23.03 5.96
N ALA A 224 19.30 21.77 5.71
CA ALA A 224 20.33 21.37 4.75
C ALA A 224 19.90 21.56 3.27
N ASN A 225 18.60 21.72 3.01
CA ASN A 225 18.05 21.96 1.68
C ASN A 225 18.23 23.44 1.28
N VAL A 226 19.42 23.77 0.80
CA VAL A 226 19.85 25.16 0.58
C VAL A 226 19.59 25.69 -0.84
N ASN A 227 19.16 24.86 -1.79
CA ASN A 227 18.99 25.27 -3.18
C ASN A 227 17.65 24.78 -3.77
N ASN A 228 17.30 25.28 -4.96
CA ASN A 228 16.02 25.00 -5.61
C ASN A 228 15.83 23.52 -6.01
N THR A 229 16.88 22.70 -6.03
CA THR A 229 16.78 21.27 -6.31
C THR A 229 16.54 20.46 -5.04
N THR A 230 17.03 20.94 -3.90
CA THR A 230 16.95 20.19 -2.64
C THR A 230 15.79 20.62 -1.75
N ARG A 231 15.30 21.84 -1.88
CA ARG A 231 14.14 22.34 -1.11
C ARG A 231 12.86 21.62 -1.50
N MET A 232 11.98 21.43 -0.53
CA MET A 232 10.63 20.92 -0.80
C MET A 232 9.76 22.02 -1.42
N GLU A 233 9.03 21.72 -2.50
CA GLU A 233 8.02 22.63 -3.03
C GLU A 233 6.79 22.74 -2.12
N TRP A 234 6.47 21.66 -1.40
CA TRP A 234 5.26 21.58 -0.59
C TRP A 234 5.48 20.95 0.78
N GLY A 235 4.84 21.52 1.81
CA GLY A 235 4.65 20.82 3.08
C GLY A 235 3.62 19.70 2.94
N TYR A 236 2.42 20.05 2.45
CA TYR A 236 1.36 19.12 2.08
C TYR A 236 0.97 19.35 0.61
N ALA A 237 1.15 18.34 -0.23
CA ALA A 237 0.77 18.36 -1.64
C ALA A 237 -0.48 17.48 -1.87
N LEU A 238 -1.45 18.00 -2.60
CA LEU A 238 -2.64 17.26 -3.04
C LEU A 238 -2.57 17.11 -4.57
N LEU A 239 -2.22 15.91 -5.02
CA LEU A 239 -1.94 15.61 -6.42
C LEU A 239 -2.97 14.64 -7.00
N LYS A 240 -3.34 14.87 -8.25
CA LYS A 240 -4.26 13.99 -9.00
C LYS A 240 -3.52 12.78 -9.57
N THR A 241 -4.16 11.61 -9.57
CA THR A 241 -3.65 10.41 -10.25
C THR A 241 -4.01 10.38 -11.73
N SER A 242 -5.07 11.09 -12.13
CA SER A 242 -5.48 11.23 -13.53
C SER A 242 -6.22 12.55 -13.77
N GLY A 243 -6.63 12.81 -15.02
CA GLY A 243 -7.47 13.97 -15.34
C GLY A 243 -8.84 13.97 -14.65
N THR A 244 -9.29 12.82 -14.13
CA THR A 244 -10.61 12.62 -13.52
C THR A 244 -10.55 12.12 -12.08
N ASN A 245 -9.36 11.82 -11.54
CA ASN A 245 -9.19 11.30 -10.19
C ASN A 245 -8.20 12.15 -9.39
N GLY A 246 -8.72 12.89 -8.40
CA GLY A 246 -8.00 13.82 -7.55
C GLY A 246 -7.99 13.38 -6.08
N VAL A 247 -7.65 14.32 -5.18
CA VAL A 247 -7.79 14.14 -3.72
C VAL A 247 -9.12 14.73 -3.27
N SER A 248 -9.89 14.01 -2.46
CA SER A 248 -11.17 14.46 -1.89
C SER A 248 -11.27 14.16 -0.39
N ASN A 249 -11.98 14.99 0.37
CA ASN A 249 -12.13 14.81 1.83
C ASN A 249 -10.79 14.68 2.58
N ALA A 250 -9.78 15.45 2.15
CA ALA A 250 -8.55 15.63 2.89
C ALA A 250 -8.69 16.82 3.84
N THR A 251 -8.25 16.68 5.09
CA THR A 251 -8.34 17.74 6.12
C THR A 251 -7.03 17.86 6.89
#